data_AF-A0A164UIP1-F1
#
_entry.id   AF-A0A164UIP1-F1
#
_cell.length_a   1.000
_cell.length_b   1.000
_cell.length_c   1.000
_cell.angle_alpha   90.00
_cell.angle_beta   90.00
_cell.angle_gamma   90.00
#
_symmetry.space_group_name_H-M   'P 1'
#
loop_
_entity.id
_entity.type
_entity.pdbx_description
1 polymer ?
#
loop_
_entity_poly.entity_id
_entity_poly.type
_entity_poly.pdbx_seq_one_letter_code
_entity_poly.pdbx_strand_id
1 'polypeptide(L)'
;MAIEVDVPKDQEEHELISTSLDVEQLDTNLFRSRSLWIPRSARGVFGGQVVSQALVSATNSVDSKYALHSLHCYFLLSASSTVPILYYVERLREGRSYTTRSVKAVQSGQTIFILMCSFQVPEPRQPSHSWPMPLVPKPEDCPSQEEVYAQLAASTQDPVKKARYLGVIQDRKRSPIAIKIVLDTPTPPDRSKIYMFWMKAKNIPKYEPAYQKCILAYVSDLLFISTASKTLGLSYGRGPNTIAMQSSLDHSMYFYNQSFDHGDWMLYVNESPTTGSGRGVVHGRVYDRHGNLCAIASQEGVVRTDHRDVPVESTKGKL
;
A
#
# COMPACT_ATOMS: atom_id res chain seq x y z
N MET A 1 -14.46 22.87 12.68
CA MET A 1 -15.21 22.08 11.68
C MET A 1 -14.20 21.29 10.87
N ALA A 2 -14.24 19.96 10.90
CA ALA A 2 -13.53 19.20 9.88
C ALA A 2 -14.39 19.31 8.62
N ILE A 3 -13.85 19.94 7.58
CA ILE A 3 -14.51 19.97 6.28
C ILE A 3 -14.46 18.53 5.79
N GLU A 4 -15.59 17.84 5.80
CA GLU A 4 -15.75 16.66 4.96
C GLU A 4 -15.53 17.15 3.54
N VAL A 5 -14.35 16.87 3.00
CA VAL A 5 -14.10 17.04 1.58
C VAL A 5 -14.92 15.94 0.93
N ASP A 6 -16.10 16.31 0.44
CA ASP A 6 -16.91 15.45 -0.40
C ASP A 6 -16.05 15.13 -1.63
N VAL A 7 -15.57 13.89 -1.70
CA VAL A 7 -14.71 13.45 -2.79
C VAL A 7 -15.62 13.35 -4.02
N PRO A 8 -15.34 14.09 -5.12
CA PRO A 8 -16.14 13.98 -6.33
C PRO A 8 -16.31 12.51 -6.76
N LYS A 9 -17.50 12.12 -7.24
CA LYS A 9 -17.82 10.71 -7.57
C LYS A 9 -16.84 10.05 -8.56
N ASP A 10 -16.18 10.85 -9.39
CA ASP A 10 -15.14 10.44 -10.35
C ASP A 10 -13.77 10.18 -9.71
N GLN A 11 -13.61 10.47 -8.42
CA GLN A 11 -12.37 10.33 -7.65
C GLN A 11 -12.49 9.32 -6.49
N GLU A 12 -13.61 8.59 -6.46
CA GLU A 12 -13.85 7.49 -5.53
C GLU A 12 -13.12 6.21 -5.99
N GLU A 13 -12.81 5.32 -5.06
CA GLU A 13 -12.19 4.03 -5.38
C GLU A 13 -13.15 3.15 -6.20
N HIS A 14 -12.65 2.57 -7.30
CA HIS A 14 -13.43 1.68 -8.15
C HIS A 14 -13.66 0.31 -7.53
N GLU A 15 -14.82 -0.30 -7.80
CA GLU A 15 -15.19 -1.61 -7.25
C GLU A 15 -14.42 -2.79 -7.84
N LEU A 16 -13.78 -2.58 -9.00
CA LEU A 16 -12.97 -3.58 -9.68
C LEU A 16 -11.49 -3.18 -9.63
N ILE A 17 -10.64 -4.08 -9.14
CA ILE A 17 -9.20 -3.85 -9.04
C ILE A 17 -8.58 -3.59 -10.42
N SER A 18 -9.12 -4.20 -11.47
CA SER A 18 -8.64 -4.01 -12.83
C SER A 18 -8.73 -2.55 -13.28
N THR A 19 -9.80 -1.85 -12.89
CA THR A 19 -9.99 -0.43 -13.21
C THR A 19 -8.95 0.45 -12.51
N SER A 20 -8.59 0.13 -11.27
CA SER A 20 -7.55 0.85 -10.54
C SER A 20 -6.17 0.69 -11.16
N LEU A 21 -5.89 -0.49 -11.74
CA LEU A 21 -4.62 -0.84 -12.36
C LEU A 21 -4.49 -0.42 -13.83
N ASP A 22 -5.60 -0.01 -14.44
CA ASP A 22 -5.69 0.20 -15.89
C ASP A 22 -4.84 1.39 -16.34
N VAL A 23 -4.01 1.14 -17.34
CA VAL A 23 -3.17 2.13 -18.01
C VAL A 23 -3.34 1.99 -19.52
N GLU A 24 -3.46 3.11 -20.19
CA GLU A 24 -3.45 3.19 -21.63
C GLU A 24 -2.02 3.32 -22.13
N GLN A 25 -1.62 2.47 -23.07
CA GLN A 25 -0.34 2.63 -23.75
C GLN A 25 -0.46 3.72 -24.82
N LEU A 26 0.34 4.77 -24.70
CA LEU A 26 0.42 5.87 -25.67
C LEU A 26 1.55 5.65 -26.68
N ASP A 27 2.65 5.02 -26.25
CA ASP A 27 3.79 4.64 -27.08
C ASP A 27 4.49 3.41 -26.47
N THR A 28 5.51 2.87 -27.14
CA THR A 28 6.34 1.72 -26.77
C THR A 28 6.75 1.71 -25.29
N ASN A 29 7.09 2.88 -24.75
CA ASN A 29 7.59 3.06 -23.38
C ASN A 29 6.85 4.18 -22.63
N LEU A 30 5.64 4.53 -23.07
CA LEU A 30 4.84 5.62 -22.49
C LEU A 30 3.42 5.14 -22.23
N PHE A 31 2.98 5.27 -20.99
CA PHE A 31 1.65 4.88 -20.55
C PHE A 31 0.96 6.03 -19.82
N ARG A 32 -0.37 5.99 -19.78
CA ARG A 32 -1.23 7.00 -19.13
C ARG A 32 -2.23 6.32 -18.21
N SER A 33 -2.38 6.80 -16.98
CA SER A 33 -3.43 6.34 -16.07
C SER A 33 -4.81 6.62 -16.64
N ARG A 34 -5.75 5.67 -16.56
CA ARG A 34 -7.15 5.92 -16.96
C ARG A 34 -8.02 6.47 -15.83
N SER A 35 -7.79 5.98 -14.62
CA SER A 35 -8.53 6.39 -13.44
C SER A 35 -7.58 6.61 -12.27
N LEU A 36 -7.97 7.49 -11.36
CA LEU A 36 -7.23 7.85 -10.16
C LEU A 36 -8.22 8.12 -9.04
N TRP A 37 -7.96 7.60 -7.84
CA TRP A 37 -8.83 7.82 -6.70
C TRP A 37 -8.06 8.39 -5.51
N ILE A 38 -8.77 9.15 -4.66
CA ILE A 38 -8.21 9.77 -3.46
C ILE A 38 -8.81 9.10 -2.22
N PRO A 39 -7.99 8.52 -1.34
CA PRO A 39 -8.47 8.03 -0.05
C PRO A 39 -9.05 9.13 0.81
N ARG A 40 -10.07 8.79 1.61
CA ARG A 40 -10.66 9.73 2.57
C ARG A 40 -9.57 10.35 3.47
N SER A 41 -9.59 11.68 3.56
CA SER A 41 -8.61 12.47 4.32
C SER A 41 -7.17 12.44 3.79
N ALA A 42 -6.90 11.84 2.63
CA ALA A 42 -5.62 11.96 1.94
C ALA A 42 -5.54 13.27 1.14
N ARG A 43 -4.31 13.68 0.80
CA ARG A 43 -4.04 14.89 0.01
C ARG A 43 -3.73 14.61 -1.46
N GLY A 44 -3.66 13.34 -1.85
CA GLY A 44 -3.35 12.93 -3.20
C GLY A 44 -3.80 11.50 -3.48
N VAL A 45 -3.57 11.06 -4.72
CA VAL A 45 -3.91 9.72 -5.19
C VAL A 45 -3.31 8.65 -4.27
N PHE A 46 -4.05 7.55 -4.10
CA PHE A 46 -3.57 6.40 -3.34
C PHE A 46 -2.21 5.88 -3.86
N GLY A 47 -1.22 5.77 -2.97
CA GLY A 47 0.15 5.40 -3.31
C GLY A 47 0.25 4.03 -3.99
N GLY A 48 -0.45 3.03 -3.47
CA GLY A 48 -0.54 1.69 -4.06
C GLY A 48 -1.06 1.69 -5.51
N GLN A 49 -1.92 2.64 -5.86
CA GLN A 49 -2.37 2.80 -7.25
C GLN A 49 -1.22 3.26 -8.16
N VAL A 50 -0.46 4.25 -7.73
CA VAL A 50 0.70 4.78 -8.48
C VAL A 50 1.78 3.72 -8.65
N VAL A 51 2.10 2.99 -7.57
CA VAL A 51 3.05 1.86 -7.61
C VAL A 51 2.58 0.80 -8.59
N SER A 52 1.32 0.39 -8.49
CA SER A 52 0.79 -0.68 -9.32
C SER A 52 0.70 -0.31 -10.80
N GLN A 53 0.25 0.90 -11.14
CA GLN A 53 0.19 1.37 -12.53
C GLN A 53 1.59 1.51 -13.14
N ALA A 54 2.57 2.00 -12.37
CA ALA A 54 3.97 2.02 -12.80
C ALA A 54 4.50 0.61 -13.06
N LEU A 55 4.14 -0.35 -12.21
CA LEU A 55 4.55 -1.75 -12.33
C LEU A 55 3.89 -2.47 -13.51
N VAL A 56 2.60 -2.20 -13.78
CA VAL A 56 1.90 -2.66 -14.99
C VAL A 56 2.61 -2.13 -16.24
N SER A 57 2.95 -0.83 -16.25
CA SER A 57 3.68 -0.18 -17.35
C SER A 57 5.06 -0.83 -17.58
N ALA A 58 5.83 -1.08 -16.53
CA ALA A 58 7.10 -1.78 -16.62
C ALA A 58 6.94 -3.22 -17.12
N THR A 59 5.99 -3.97 -16.57
CA THR A 59 5.72 -5.37 -16.89
C THR A 59 5.33 -5.53 -18.36
N ASN A 60 4.51 -4.63 -18.90
CA ASN A 60 4.11 -4.64 -20.31
C ASN A 60 5.28 -4.35 -21.28
N SER A 61 6.41 -3.84 -20.79
CA SER A 61 7.63 -3.58 -21.58
C SER A 61 8.66 -4.73 -21.53
N VAL A 62 8.32 -5.85 -20.90
CA VAL A 62 9.22 -6.97 -20.61
C VAL A 62 8.72 -8.24 -21.29
N ASP A 63 9.64 -9.02 -21.86
CA ASP A 63 9.36 -10.34 -22.42
C ASP A 63 8.79 -11.28 -21.34
N SER A 64 7.74 -12.04 -21.68
CA SER A 64 6.99 -12.90 -20.74
C SER A 64 7.82 -14.00 -20.09
N LYS A 65 9.03 -14.31 -20.60
CA LYS A 65 9.96 -15.24 -19.95
C LYS A 65 10.54 -14.70 -18.64
N TYR A 66 10.53 -13.38 -18.43
CA TYR A 66 11.01 -12.77 -17.18
C TYR A 66 9.85 -12.50 -16.23
N ALA A 67 9.97 -12.98 -15.01
CA ALA A 67 9.03 -12.69 -13.93
C ALA A 67 9.56 -11.57 -13.04
N LEU A 68 8.68 -10.63 -12.66
CA LEU A 68 9.00 -9.59 -11.69
C LEU A 68 9.46 -10.23 -10.36
N HIS A 69 10.60 -9.80 -9.82
CA HIS A 69 11.07 -10.30 -8.53
C HIS A 69 11.35 -9.20 -7.50
N SER A 70 11.50 -7.94 -7.91
CA SER A 70 11.58 -6.83 -6.97
C SER A 70 11.15 -5.48 -7.55
N LEU A 71 10.76 -4.58 -6.65
CA LEU A 71 10.59 -3.16 -6.92
C LEU A 71 11.10 -2.32 -5.75
N HIS A 72 11.52 -1.10 -6.07
CA HIS A 72 11.87 -0.02 -5.13
C HIS A 72 11.34 1.28 -5.71
N CYS A 73 10.71 2.12 -4.90
CA CYS A 73 10.19 3.39 -5.38
C CYS A 73 10.25 4.48 -4.33
N TYR A 74 10.22 5.73 -4.79
CA TYR A 74 10.08 6.93 -3.97
C TYR A 74 8.87 7.75 -4.40
N PHE A 75 8.08 8.18 -3.42
CA PHE A 75 7.00 9.15 -3.57
C PHE A 75 7.58 10.55 -3.37
N LEU A 76 7.60 11.36 -4.42
CA LEU A 76 8.25 12.68 -4.41
C LEU A 76 7.25 13.80 -4.13
N LEU A 77 6.07 13.73 -4.74
CA LEU A 77 5.01 14.73 -4.64
C LEU A 77 3.64 14.05 -4.57
N SER A 78 2.67 14.74 -3.98
CA SER A 78 1.28 14.28 -3.98
C SER A 78 0.69 14.38 -5.39
N ALA A 79 0.19 13.26 -5.90
CA ALA A 79 -0.44 13.20 -7.20
C ALA A 79 -1.88 13.76 -7.16
N SER A 80 -2.28 14.49 -8.20
CA SER A 80 -3.68 14.92 -8.39
C SER A 80 -4.51 13.81 -9.04
N SER A 81 -5.77 13.66 -8.66
CA SER A 81 -6.74 12.79 -9.35
C SER A 81 -7.31 13.43 -10.63
N THR A 82 -7.24 14.75 -10.77
CA THR A 82 -7.86 15.50 -11.89
C THR A 82 -7.02 15.52 -13.16
N VAL A 83 -5.75 15.13 -13.08
CA VAL A 83 -4.81 15.11 -14.20
C VAL A 83 -4.30 13.69 -14.34
N PRO A 84 -4.31 13.06 -15.53
CA PRO A 84 -3.73 11.74 -15.69
C PRO A 84 -2.23 11.72 -15.36
N ILE A 85 -1.75 10.63 -14.77
CA ILE A 85 -0.33 10.37 -14.59
C ILE A 85 0.23 9.77 -15.87
N LEU A 86 1.35 10.31 -16.35
CA LEU A 86 2.14 9.72 -17.43
C LEU A 86 3.28 8.88 -16.84
N TYR A 87 3.39 7.63 -17.26
CA TYR A 87 4.44 6.69 -16.83
C TYR A 87 5.42 6.48 -17.99
N TYR A 88 6.64 7.01 -17.83
CA TYR A 88 7.74 6.82 -18.77
C TYR A 88 8.58 5.64 -18.32
N VAL A 89 8.67 4.60 -19.15
CA VAL A 89 9.43 3.38 -18.87
C VAL A 89 10.80 3.47 -19.55
N GLU A 90 11.87 3.31 -18.78
CA GLU A 90 13.23 3.22 -19.27
C GLU A 90 13.75 1.78 -19.14
N ARG A 91 14.32 1.26 -20.23
CA ARG A 91 14.91 -0.08 -20.28
C ARG A 91 16.38 -0.02 -19.88
N LEU A 92 16.64 -0.09 -18.57
CA LEU A 92 18.00 0.07 -18.02
C LEU A 92 18.96 -1.06 -18.38
N ARG A 93 18.45 -2.30 -18.43
CA ARG A 93 19.26 -3.50 -18.71
C ARG A 93 18.42 -4.59 -19.33
N GLU A 94 18.96 -5.28 -20.33
CA GLU A 94 18.40 -6.50 -20.90
C GLU A 94 19.49 -7.57 -20.96
N GLY A 95 19.61 -8.37 -19.89
CA GLY A 95 20.54 -9.49 -19.79
C GLY A 95 19.89 -10.81 -20.18
N ARG A 96 20.66 -11.91 -20.08
CA ARG A 96 20.16 -13.27 -20.34
C ARG A 96 19.18 -13.77 -19.27
N SER A 97 19.49 -13.51 -18.00
CA SER A 97 18.70 -14.00 -16.86
C SER A 97 17.93 -12.89 -16.14
N TYR A 98 18.39 -11.64 -16.25
CA TYR A 98 17.80 -10.49 -15.57
C TYR A 98 17.57 -9.34 -16.54
N THR A 99 16.47 -8.62 -16.34
CA THR A 99 16.15 -7.38 -17.03
C THR A 99 15.64 -6.35 -16.02
N THR A 100 15.96 -5.09 -16.23
CA THR A 100 15.67 -4.01 -15.28
C THR A 100 14.94 -2.88 -15.98
N ARG A 101 13.94 -2.31 -15.30
CA ARG A 101 13.18 -1.14 -15.76
C ARG A 101 13.24 -0.05 -14.70
N SER A 102 13.32 1.20 -15.17
CA SER A 102 12.98 2.38 -14.36
C SER A 102 11.67 2.96 -14.89
N VAL A 103 10.83 3.47 -14.01
CA VAL A 103 9.56 4.12 -14.36
C VAL A 103 9.51 5.47 -13.68
N LYS A 104 9.33 6.51 -14.49
CA LYS A 104 9.13 7.87 -14.02
C LYS A 104 7.67 8.25 -14.20
N ALA A 105 6.97 8.52 -13.11
CA ALA A 105 5.61 9.03 -13.12
C ALA A 105 5.62 10.56 -13.10
N VAL A 106 4.94 11.18 -14.05
CA VAL A 106 4.95 12.62 -14.29
C VAL A 106 3.52 13.17 -14.34
N GLN A 107 3.29 14.29 -13.67
CA GLN A 107 2.10 15.11 -13.80
C GLN A 107 2.51 16.57 -13.96
N SER A 108 1.87 17.30 -14.91
CA SER A 108 2.12 18.72 -15.15
C SER A 108 3.61 19.08 -15.28
N GLY A 109 4.39 18.22 -15.94
CA GLY A 109 5.83 18.38 -16.13
C GLY A 109 6.71 18.08 -14.92
N GLN A 110 6.13 17.70 -13.77
CA GLN A 110 6.87 17.38 -12.55
C GLN A 110 6.90 15.88 -12.29
N THR A 111 8.05 15.39 -11.83
CA THR A 111 8.19 14.00 -11.39
C THR A 111 7.54 13.83 -10.03
N ILE A 112 6.47 13.05 -9.96
CA ILE A 112 5.73 12.81 -8.72
C ILE A 112 6.17 11.52 -8.02
N PHE A 113 6.70 10.57 -8.79
CA PHE A 113 7.08 9.24 -8.31
C PHE A 113 8.11 8.61 -9.24
N ILE A 114 9.03 7.84 -8.67
CA ILE A 114 10.02 7.05 -9.40
C ILE A 114 10.01 5.61 -8.89
N LEU A 115 10.14 4.65 -9.79
CA LEU A 115 10.23 3.23 -9.47
C LEU A 115 11.35 2.58 -10.27
N MET A 116 12.11 1.71 -9.63
CA MET A 116 13.01 0.76 -10.28
C MET A 116 12.52 -0.65 -9.96
N CYS A 117 12.42 -1.49 -10.96
CA CYS A 117 12.03 -2.89 -10.78
C CYS A 117 12.90 -3.82 -11.62
N SER A 118 13.02 -5.05 -11.12
CA SER A 118 13.86 -6.08 -11.71
C SER A 118 13.06 -7.36 -11.94
N PHE A 119 13.33 -7.98 -13.08
CA PHE A 119 12.67 -9.19 -13.55
C PHE A 119 13.74 -10.24 -13.83
N GLN A 120 13.39 -11.51 -13.60
CA GLN A 120 14.31 -12.64 -13.70
C GLN A 120 13.61 -13.81 -14.40
N VAL A 121 14.35 -14.57 -15.20
CA VAL A 121 13.89 -15.88 -15.68
C VAL A 121 13.70 -16.82 -14.47
N PRO A 122 12.50 -17.36 -14.17
CA PRO A 122 12.29 -18.19 -13.00
C PRO A 122 13.21 -19.43 -12.94
N GLU A 123 13.78 -19.71 -11.78
CA GLU A 123 14.68 -20.86 -11.54
C GLU A 123 14.13 -21.79 -10.44
N PRO A 124 13.03 -22.53 -10.69
CA PRO A 124 12.29 -23.26 -9.65
C PRO A 124 13.06 -24.42 -9.01
N ARG A 125 14.22 -24.79 -9.55
CA ARG A 125 15.08 -25.88 -9.04
C ARG A 125 16.12 -25.41 -8.02
N GLN A 126 16.23 -24.11 -7.78
CA GLN A 126 17.18 -23.58 -6.80
C GLN A 126 16.72 -23.91 -5.37
N PRO A 127 17.65 -24.11 -4.43
CA PRO A 127 17.31 -24.28 -3.02
C PRO A 127 16.52 -23.09 -2.48
N SER A 128 15.54 -23.35 -1.64
CA SER A 128 14.71 -22.31 -1.03
C SER A 128 14.44 -22.61 0.44
N HIS A 129 14.24 -21.54 1.21
CA HIS A 129 13.68 -21.58 2.54
C HIS A 129 12.81 -20.33 2.72
N SER A 130 11.84 -20.40 3.62
CA SER A 130 11.01 -19.26 4.00
C SER A 130 10.66 -19.38 5.48
N TRP A 131 10.36 -18.24 6.10
CA TRP A 131 9.82 -18.25 7.45
C TRP A 131 8.37 -18.77 7.39
N PRO A 132 7.93 -19.57 8.38
CA PRO A 132 6.58 -20.08 8.39
C PRO A 132 5.57 -18.96 8.62
N MET A 133 4.37 -19.13 8.06
CA MET A 133 3.23 -18.28 8.40
C MET A 133 2.93 -18.38 9.91
N PRO A 134 2.67 -17.25 10.61
CA PRO A 134 2.28 -17.31 12.02
C PRO A 134 0.93 -18.01 12.20
N LEU A 135 0.74 -18.63 13.36
CA LEU A 135 -0.55 -19.24 13.71
C LEU A 135 -1.58 -18.15 13.97
N VAL A 136 -2.56 -18.04 13.07
CA VAL A 136 -3.65 -17.06 13.14
C VAL A 136 -4.99 -17.73 12.81
N PRO A 137 -6.13 -17.16 13.26
CA PRO A 137 -7.45 -17.60 12.82
C PRO A 137 -7.58 -17.52 11.30
N LYS A 138 -8.43 -18.41 10.75
CA LYS A 138 -8.76 -18.40 9.33
C LYS A 138 -9.52 -17.10 8.98
N PRO A 139 -9.46 -16.64 7.72
CA PRO A 139 -10.14 -15.40 7.33
C PRO A 139 -11.66 -15.44 7.57
N GLU A 140 -12.28 -16.63 7.53
CA GLU A 140 -13.71 -16.81 7.83
C GLU A 140 -14.05 -16.52 9.30
N ASP A 141 -13.11 -16.77 10.22
CA ASP A 141 -13.28 -16.57 11.67
C ASP A 141 -12.91 -15.15 12.12
N CYS A 142 -12.37 -14.34 11.20
CA CYS A 142 -12.00 -12.96 11.47
C CYS A 142 -13.15 -12.00 11.14
N PRO A 143 -13.34 -10.92 11.92
CA PRO A 143 -14.26 -9.86 11.55
C PRO A 143 -13.74 -9.09 10.33
N SER A 144 -14.65 -8.64 9.48
CA SER A 144 -14.34 -7.67 8.43
C SER A 144 -13.96 -6.32 9.04
N GLN A 145 -13.19 -5.53 8.31
CA GLN A 145 -12.88 -4.17 8.74
C GLN A 145 -14.17 -3.37 8.97
N GLU A 146 -15.16 -3.54 8.12
CA GLU A 146 -16.48 -2.93 8.21
C GLU A 146 -17.21 -3.31 9.50
N GLU A 147 -17.20 -4.59 9.88
CA GLU A 147 -17.78 -5.07 11.15
C GLU A 147 -17.12 -4.42 12.36
N VAL A 148 -15.77 -4.34 12.36
CA VAL A 148 -15.02 -3.68 13.44
C VAL A 148 -15.39 -2.19 13.55
N TYR A 149 -15.45 -1.47 12.42
CA TYR A 149 -15.84 -0.06 12.43
C TYR A 149 -17.32 0.14 12.78
N ALA A 150 -18.21 -0.79 12.43
CA ALA A 150 -19.61 -0.74 12.84
C ALA A 150 -19.77 -0.84 14.36
N GLN A 151 -19.02 -1.75 15.00
CA GLN A 151 -18.98 -1.88 16.45
C GLN A 151 -18.46 -0.60 17.11
N LEU A 152 -17.35 -0.04 16.61
CA LEU A 152 -16.78 1.22 17.09
C LEU A 152 -17.75 2.41 16.92
N ALA A 153 -18.51 2.45 15.83
CA ALA A 153 -19.54 3.46 15.57
C ALA A 153 -20.73 3.35 16.53
N ALA A 154 -21.10 2.14 16.92
CA ALA A 154 -22.15 1.89 17.90
C ALA A 154 -21.70 2.22 19.34
N SER A 155 -20.41 2.02 19.66
CA SER A 155 -19.88 2.21 21.01
C SER A 155 -19.50 3.65 21.34
N THR A 156 -19.31 4.53 20.35
CA THR A 156 -18.91 5.93 20.56
C THR A 156 -20.11 6.86 20.67
N GLN A 157 -20.09 7.75 21.67
CA GLN A 157 -21.04 8.87 21.78
C GLN A 157 -20.55 10.14 21.06
N ASP A 158 -19.25 10.20 20.72
CA ASP A 158 -18.67 11.31 19.97
C ASP A 158 -19.17 11.30 18.51
N PRO A 159 -19.95 12.33 18.08
CA PRO A 159 -20.55 12.36 16.75
C PRO A 159 -19.49 12.47 15.64
N VAL A 160 -18.34 13.10 15.89
CA VAL A 160 -17.26 13.24 14.91
C VAL A 160 -16.59 11.89 14.67
N LYS A 161 -16.30 11.13 15.74
CA LYS A 161 -15.79 9.76 15.62
C LYS A 161 -16.78 8.85 14.93
N LYS A 162 -18.07 8.96 15.27
CA LYS A 162 -19.14 8.16 14.67
C LYS A 162 -19.25 8.39 13.17
N ALA A 163 -19.34 9.65 12.72
CA ALA A 163 -19.39 10.00 11.31
C ALA A 163 -18.16 9.47 10.54
N ARG A 164 -16.97 9.62 11.13
CA ARG A 164 -15.74 9.07 10.56
C ARG A 164 -15.80 7.55 10.38
N TYR A 165 -16.23 6.81 11.40
CA TYR A 165 -16.32 5.34 11.32
C TYR A 165 -17.32 4.89 10.26
N LEU A 166 -18.47 5.57 10.17
CA LEU A 166 -19.46 5.31 9.12
C LEU A 166 -18.90 5.60 7.71
N GLY A 167 -18.13 6.68 7.56
CA GLY A 167 -17.43 7.00 6.32
C GLY A 167 -16.44 5.91 5.90
N VAL A 168 -15.66 5.37 6.84
CA VAL A 168 -14.75 4.24 6.56
C VAL A 168 -15.53 3.02 6.07
N ILE A 169 -16.67 2.70 6.70
CA ILE A 169 -17.52 1.57 6.27
C ILE A 169 -18.00 1.76 4.82
N GLN A 170 -18.42 2.97 4.46
CA GLN A 170 -18.89 3.28 3.11
C GLN A 170 -17.77 3.13 2.07
N ASP A 171 -16.57 3.66 2.37
CA ASP A 171 -15.41 3.52 1.49
C ASP A 171 -15.03 2.05 1.28
N ARG A 172 -15.03 1.26 2.38
CA ARG A 172 -14.65 -0.16 2.32
C ARG A 172 -15.62 -1.03 1.54
N LYS A 173 -16.94 -0.77 1.64
CA LYS A 173 -17.95 -1.48 0.85
C LYS A 173 -17.67 -1.40 -0.65
N ARG A 174 -17.22 -0.23 -1.12
CA ARG A 174 -16.91 0.03 -2.53
C ARG A 174 -15.54 -0.47 -2.96
N SER A 175 -14.52 -0.29 -2.13
CA SER A 175 -13.14 -0.67 -2.45
C SER A 175 -13.03 -2.07 -3.06
N PRO A 176 -12.16 -2.36 -4.03
CA PRO A 176 -12.08 -3.66 -4.68
C PRO A 176 -11.41 -4.71 -3.79
N ILE A 177 -10.88 -4.32 -2.62
CA ILE A 177 -10.18 -5.21 -1.70
C ILE A 177 -11.06 -5.50 -0.48
N ALA A 178 -11.27 -6.76 -0.15
CA ALA A 178 -11.85 -7.18 1.12
C ALA A 178 -10.74 -7.23 2.18
N ILE A 179 -11.02 -6.75 3.40
CA ILE A 179 -10.07 -6.77 4.52
C ILE A 179 -10.73 -7.40 5.74
N LYS A 180 -10.05 -8.39 6.32
CA LYS A 180 -10.41 -9.06 7.55
C LYS A 180 -9.30 -8.84 8.58
N ILE A 181 -9.68 -8.47 9.80
CA ILE A 181 -8.74 -8.11 10.86
C ILE A 181 -8.49 -9.35 11.72
N VAL A 182 -7.23 -9.78 11.82
CA VAL A 182 -6.86 -10.75 12.84
C VAL A 182 -6.89 -10.02 14.18
N LEU A 183 -7.76 -10.48 15.09
CA LEU A 183 -8.18 -9.72 16.27
C LEU A 183 -7.00 -9.15 17.07
N ASP A 184 -7.16 -7.87 17.39
CA ASP A 184 -6.14 -6.98 17.92
C ASP A 184 -5.77 -7.37 19.35
N THR A 185 -4.56 -7.88 19.57
CA THR A 185 -4.00 -7.99 20.91
C THR A 185 -3.61 -6.59 21.41
N PRO A 186 -3.76 -6.27 22.71
CA PRO A 186 -3.30 -4.98 23.23
C PRO A 186 -1.84 -4.70 22.86
N THR A 187 -1.52 -3.45 22.52
CA THR A 187 -0.13 -3.06 22.25
C THR A 187 0.72 -3.31 23.49
N PRO A 188 1.77 -4.15 23.41
CA PRO A 188 2.64 -4.40 24.54
C PRO A 188 3.36 -3.12 25.00
N PRO A 189 3.84 -3.03 26.25
CA PRO A 189 4.52 -1.84 26.76
C PRO A 189 5.75 -1.41 25.95
N ASP A 190 6.46 -2.37 25.36
CA ASP A 190 7.62 -2.15 24.49
C ASP A 190 7.26 -1.79 23.04
N ARG A 191 5.96 -1.75 22.71
CA ARG A 191 5.40 -1.43 21.40
C ARG A 191 5.78 -2.42 20.29
N SER A 192 6.22 -3.64 20.61
CA SER A 192 6.59 -4.67 19.63
C SER A 192 5.38 -5.36 18.97
N LYS A 193 4.27 -4.62 18.75
CA LYS A 193 3.02 -5.18 18.24
C LYS A 193 3.13 -5.52 16.76
N ILE A 194 2.62 -6.69 16.41
CA ILE A 194 2.46 -7.15 15.03
C ILE A 194 0.99 -6.99 14.65
N TYR A 195 0.74 -6.31 13.53
CA TYR A 195 -0.58 -6.13 12.95
C TYR A 195 -0.76 -7.13 11.80
N MET A 196 -1.89 -7.81 11.76
CA MET A 196 -2.15 -8.86 10.78
C MET A 196 -3.51 -8.67 10.12
N PHE A 197 -3.53 -8.73 8.79
CA PHE A 197 -4.73 -8.53 7.99
C PHE A 197 -4.82 -9.61 6.93
N TRP A 198 -5.97 -10.25 6.79
CA TRP A 198 -6.27 -11.00 5.58
C TRP A 198 -6.84 -10.04 4.54
N MET A 199 -6.27 -10.05 3.34
CA MET A 199 -6.68 -9.20 2.23
C MET A 199 -6.94 -10.02 0.97
N LYS A 200 -7.95 -9.61 0.18
CA LYS A 200 -8.37 -10.33 -1.03
C LYS A 200 -8.99 -9.39 -2.05
N ALA A 201 -8.68 -9.55 -3.33
CA ALA A 201 -9.37 -8.83 -4.40
C ALA A 201 -10.77 -9.43 -4.63
N LYS A 202 -11.80 -8.59 -4.65
CA LYS A 202 -13.19 -9.01 -4.81
C LYS A 202 -13.53 -9.24 -6.28
N ASN A 203 -14.25 -10.32 -6.55
CA ASN A 203 -14.91 -10.57 -7.84
C ASN A 203 -13.97 -10.51 -9.06
N ILE A 204 -12.75 -11.01 -8.92
CA ILE A 204 -11.79 -11.04 -10.02
C ILE A 204 -11.78 -12.37 -10.76
N PRO A 205 -11.51 -12.37 -12.09
CA PRO A 205 -11.13 -13.59 -12.78
C PRO A 205 -9.75 -14.06 -12.31
N LYS A 206 -9.37 -15.28 -12.70
CA LYS A 206 -8.01 -15.75 -12.52
C LYS A 206 -7.08 -15.01 -13.48
N TYR A 207 -6.23 -14.15 -12.95
CA TYR A 207 -5.22 -13.44 -13.72
C TYR A 207 -3.91 -14.20 -13.81
N GLU A 208 -3.12 -13.85 -14.84
CA GLU A 208 -1.74 -14.31 -15.01
C GLU A 208 -0.84 -13.85 -13.84
N PRO A 209 0.21 -14.61 -13.49
CA PRO A 209 1.12 -14.31 -12.38
C PRO A 209 1.66 -12.88 -12.35
N ALA A 210 1.97 -12.32 -13.51
CA ALA A 210 2.51 -10.97 -13.64
C ALA A 210 1.51 -9.91 -13.13
N TYR A 211 0.23 -10.09 -13.45
CA TYR A 211 -0.84 -9.19 -13.02
C TYR A 211 -1.21 -9.40 -11.55
N GLN A 212 -1.15 -10.64 -11.05
CA GLN A 212 -1.31 -10.94 -9.61
C GLN A 212 -0.30 -10.15 -8.76
N LYS A 213 0.95 -10.01 -9.21
CA LYS A 213 1.96 -9.19 -8.52
C LYS A 213 1.68 -7.70 -8.57
N CYS A 214 1.07 -7.21 -9.64
CA CYS A 214 0.61 -5.83 -9.71
C CYS A 214 -0.52 -5.58 -8.70
N ILE A 215 -1.49 -6.51 -8.61
CA ILE A 215 -2.52 -6.47 -7.57
C ILE A 215 -1.88 -6.50 -6.18
N LEU A 216 -0.87 -7.35 -5.94
CA LEU A 216 -0.16 -7.38 -4.67
C LEU A 216 0.50 -6.04 -4.33
N ALA A 217 1.13 -5.39 -5.32
CA ALA A 217 1.75 -4.09 -5.14
C ALA A 217 0.72 -3.02 -4.73
N TYR A 218 -0.47 -3.02 -5.35
CA TYR A 218 -1.58 -2.17 -4.93
C TYR A 218 -2.00 -2.43 -3.48
N VAL A 219 -2.23 -3.70 -3.14
CA VAL A 219 -2.70 -4.14 -1.82
C VAL A 219 -1.68 -3.85 -0.74
N SER A 220 -0.38 -3.94 -1.06
CA SER A 220 0.71 -3.82 -0.09
C SER A 220 0.87 -2.45 0.56
N ASP A 221 0.31 -1.39 -0.03
CA ASP A 221 0.30 -0.03 0.53
C ASP A 221 -0.97 0.24 1.37
N LEU A 222 -1.96 -0.68 1.35
CA LEU A 222 -3.14 -0.58 2.21
C LEU A 222 -2.77 -0.86 3.67
N LEU A 223 -3.12 0.08 4.55
CA LEU A 223 -2.90 0.00 6.00
C LEU A 223 -1.42 -0.17 6.42
N PHE A 224 -0.45 -0.04 5.50
CA PHE A 224 0.94 -0.39 5.77
C PHE A 224 1.64 0.64 6.67
N ILE A 225 1.85 1.87 6.19
CA ILE A 225 2.44 2.95 7.01
C ILE A 225 1.62 3.26 8.28
N SER A 226 0.32 2.97 8.26
CA SER A 226 -0.54 3.11 9.45
C SER A 226 -0.10 2.22 10.62
N THR A 227 0.67 1.18 10.36
CA THR A 227 1.29 0.33 11.39
C THR A 227 2.17 1.18 12.31
N ALA A 228 3.02 2.06 11.76
CA ALA A 228 3.88 2.92 12.57
C ALA A 228 3.09 3.90 13.45
N SER A 229 2.03 4.53 12.91
CA SER A 229 1.22 5.46 13.69
C SER A 229 0.37 4.75 14.77
N LYS A 230 -0.15 3.55 14.47
CA LYS A 230 -0.85 2.72 15.46
C LYS A 230 0.09 2.22 16.57
N THR A 231 1.32 1.84 16.24
CA THR A 231 2.36 1.46 17.22
C THR A 231 2.64 2.58 18.22
N LEU A 232 2.59 3.84 17.76
CA LEU A 232 2.73 5.03 18.61
C LEU A 232 1.47 5.39 19.41
N GLY A 233 0.35 4.69 19.22
CA GLY A 233 -0.94 5.04 19.83
C GLY A 233 -1.57 6.31 19.24
N LEU A 234 -1.16 6.71 18.04
CA LEU A 234 -1.71 7.87 17.36
C LEU A 234 -3.07 7.54 16.76
N SER A 235 -3.93 8.56 16.71
CA SER A 235 -5.26 8.44 16.13
C SER A 235 -5.62 9.68 15.34
N TYR A 236 -6.68 9.57 14.55
CA TYR A 236 -7.28 10.74 13.92
C TYR A 236 -8.26 11.40 14.88
N GLY A 237 -8.18 12.72 15.04
CA GLY A 237 -9.01 13.43 16.01
C GLY A 237 -8.45 14.80 16.35
N ARG A 238 -8.52 15.15 17.65
CA ARG A 238 -7.93 16.36 18.22
C ARG A 238 -7.10 16.01 19.45
N GLY A 239 -6.09 16.82 19.73
CA GLY A 239 -5.21 16.66 20.88
C GLY A 239 -3.82 16.12 20.53
N PRO A 240 -2.95 15.91 21.52
CA PRO A 240 -1.51 15.66 21.32
C PRO A 240 -1.19 14.36 20.57
N ASN A 241 -2.08 13.37 20.62
CA ASN A 241 -1.92 12.08 19.91
C ASN A 241 -2.57 12.08 18.51
N THR A 242 -2.88 13.26 17.97
CA THR A 242 -3.49 13.40 16.64
C THR A 242 -2.43 13.25 15.56
N ILE A 243 -2.70 12.40 14.57
CA ILE A 243 -1.90 12.32 13.34
C ILE A 243 -2.07 13.63 12.56
N ALA A 244 -1.04 14.47 12.54
CA ALA A 244 -0.99 15.70 11.74
C ALA A 244 -0.58 15.42 10.29
N MET A 245 0.35 14.48 10.09
CA MET A 245 0.80 14.08 8.76
C MET A 245 1.19 12.61 8.75
N GLN A 246 0.67 11.88 7.76
CA GLN A 246 1.08 10.53 7.43
C GLN A 246 1.20 10.41 5.91
N SER A 247 2.38 10.07 5.41
CA SER A 247 2.64 9.93 3.97
C SER A 247 3.75 8.92 3.75
N SER A 248 3.61 8.09 2.72
CA SER A 248 4.67 7.21 2.23
C SER A 248 5.83 8.06 1.68
N LEU A 249 7.08 7.66 1.95
CA LEU A 249 8.29 8.26 1.38
C LEU A 249 8.87 7.35 0.32
N ASP A 250 9.00 6.06 0.65
CA ASP A 250 9.39 5.00 -0.26
C ASP A 250 8.46 3.80 -0.14
N HIS A 251 8.68 2.79 -0.99
CA HIS A 251 8.12 1.45 -0.82
C HIS A 251 8.98 0.47 -1.60
N SER A 252 9.17 -0.72 -1.06
CA SER A 252 9.96 -1.78 -1.70
C SER A 252 9.32 -3.13 -1.48
N MET A 253 9.42 -3.99 -2.48
CA MET A 253 8.90 -5.34 -2.42
C MET A 253 9.82 -6.34 -3.10
N TYR A 254 9.83 -7.56 -2.58
CA TYR A 254 10.52 -8.71 -3.15
C TYR A 254 9.54 -9.88 -3.27
N PHE A 255 9.43 -10.45 -4.47
CA PHE A 255 8.47 -11.51 -4.80
C PHE A 255 9.21 -12.85 -4.96
N TYR A 256 8.86 -13.82 -4.11
CA TYR A 256 9.51 -15.14 -4.11
C TYR A 256 8.58 -16.27 -4.59
N ASN A 257 7.26 -16.07 -4.51
CA ASN A 257 6.28 -17.01 -5.07
C ASN A 257 5.70 -16.45 -6.38
N GLN A 258 5.50 -17.32 -7.36
CA GLN A 258 4.93 -17.01 -8.67
C GLN A 258 3.48 -17.45 -8.83
N SER A 259 2.94 -18.23 -7.89
CA SER A 259 1.71 -19.01 -8.09
C SER A 259 0.57 -18.65 -7.14
N PHE A 260 0.66 -17.51 -6.45
CA PHE A 260 -0.43 -17.03 -5.61
C PHE A 260 -1.55 -16.37 -6.42
N ASP A 261 -2.75 -16.34 -5.84
CA ASP A 261 -3.95 -15.76 -6.44
C ASP A 261 -4.61 -14.79 -5.46
N HIS A 262 -4.70 -13.51 -5.84
CA HIS A 262 -5.41 -12.50 -5.05
C HIS A 262 -6.93 -12.66 -5.04
N GLY A 263 -7.47 -13.60 -5.83
CA GLY A 263 -8.86 -14.03 -5.74
C GLY A 263 -9.14 -14.83 -4.46
N ASP A 264 -8.10 -15.33 -3.78
CA ASP A 264 -8.15 -15.92 -2.45
C ASP A 264 -7.44 -15.03 -1.41
N TRP A 265 -7.62 -15.37 -0.13
CA TRP A 265 -7.10 -14.60 0.99
C TRP A 265 -5.57 -14.68 1.10
N MET A 266 -4.95 -13.51 1.24
CA MET A 266 -3.52 -13.35 1.51
C MET A 266 -3.34 -12.73 2.91
N LEU A 267 -2.51 -13.34 3.76
CA LEU A 267 -2.20 -12.81 5.09
C LEU A 267 -1.05 -11.82 4.99
N TYR A 268 -1.29 -10.58 5.40
CA TYR A 268 -0.27 -9.55 5.49
C TYR A 268 0.10 -9.31 6.96
N VAL A 269 1.36 -9.60 7.30
CA VAL A 269 1.93 -9.51 8.65
C VAL A 269 2.87 -8.30 8.70
N ASN A 270 2.48 -7.28 9.46
CA ASN A 270 3.13 -5.98 9.49
C ASN A 270 3.66 -5.62 10.88
N GLU A 271 4.86 -5.06 10.93
CA GLU A 271 5.47 -4.58 12.17
C GLU A 271 6.24 -3.28 11.93
N SER A 272 6.34 -2.43 12.96
CA SER A 272 7.10 -1.18 12.90
C SER A 272 8.24 -1.23 13.92
N PRO A 273 9.46 -1.57 13.50
CA PRO A 273 10.58 -1.73 14.43
C PRO A 273 11.08 -0.41 15.01
N THR A 274 10.86 0.72 14.31
CA THR A 274 11.28 2.02 14.79
C THR A 274 10.42 3.15 14.25
N THR A 275 10.27 4.18 15.08
CA THR A 275 9.72 5.48 14.75
C THR A 275 10.56 6.55 15.42
N GLY A 276 10.83 7.64 14.72
CA GLY A 276 11.68 8.71 15.23
C GLY A 276 11.86 9.82 14.21
N SER A 277 12.26 11.01 14.66
CA SER A 277 12.53 12.16 13.79
C SER A 277 11.38 12.49 12.81
N GLY A 278 10.13 12.26 13.24
CA GLY A 278 8.93 12.48 12.43
C GLY A 278 8.70 11.46 11.31
N ARG A 279 9.31 10.26 11.41
CA ARG A 279 9.19 9.15 10.47
C ARG A 279 8.93 7.82 11.19
N GLY A 280 8.53 6.81 10.43
CA GLY A 280 8.43 5.43 10.90
C GLY A 280 8.71 4.44 9.77
N VAL A 281 9.40 3.35 10.12
CA VAL A 281 9.66 2.22 9.21
C VAL A 281 8.65 1.12 9.50
N VAL A 282 8.17 0.46 8.45
CA VAL A 282 7.29 -0.71 8.52
C VAL A 282 7.88 -1.82 7.65
N HIS A 283 7.87 -3.04 8.19
CA HIS A 283 8.21 -4.26 7.46
C HIS A 283 6.98 -5.15 7.36
N GLY A 284 6.84 -5.82 6.21
CA GLY A 284 5.69 -6.62 5.86
C GLY A 284 6.10 -7.98 5.30
N ARG A 285 5.36 -9.04 5.68
CA ARG A 285 5.47 -10.39 5.11
C ARG A 285 4.10 -10.82 4.62
N VAL A 286 4.01 -11.26 3.37
CA VAL A 286 2.75 -11.66 2.73
C VAL A 286 2.75 -13.18 2.52
N TYR A 287 1.75 -13.85 3.04
CA TYR A 287 1.54 -15.29 2.87
C TYR A 287 0.26 -15.57 2.09
N ASP A 288 0.25 -16.63 1.28
CA ASP A 288 -1.02 -17.16 0.76
C ASP A 288 -1.79 -17.92 1.85
N ARG A 289 -3.03 -18.31 1.55
CA ARG A 289 -3.89 -19.08 2.45
C ARG A 289 -3.29 -20.41 2.90
N HIS A 290 -2.39 -20.99 2.11
CA HIS A 290 -1.71 -22.26 2.40
C HIS A 290 -0.46 -22.06 3.28
N GLY A 291 -0.10 -20.81 3.59
CA GLY A 291 1.04 -20.47 4.43
C GLY A 291 2.36 -20.31 3.68
N ASN A 292 2.34 -20.27 2.34
CA ASN A 292 3.56 -20.00 1.57
C ASN A 292 3.88 -18.51 1.61
N LEU A 293 5.12 -18.14 1.95
CA LEU A 293 5.59 -16.76 1.87
C LEU A 293 5.67 -16.33 0.40
N CYS A 294 4.87 -15.34 0.02
CA CYS A 294 4.77 -14.84 -1.35
C CYS A 294 5.65 -13.63 -1.60
N ALA A 295 5.66 -12.68 -0.67
CA ALA A 295 6.42 -11.45 -0.80
C ALA A 295 6.86 -10.88 0.56
N ILE A 296 7.88 -10.04 0.51
CA ILE A 296 8.35 -9.21 1.62
C ILE A 296 8.25 -7.76 1.17
N ALA A 297 7.84 -6.87 2.07
CA ALA A 297 7.72 -5.44 1.82
C ALA A 297 8.43 -4.61 2.89
N SER A 298 8.90 -3.43 2.53
CA SER A 298 9.45 -2.44 3.44
C SER A 298 9.14 -1.02 2.98
N GLN A 299 8.78 -0.15 3.92
CA GLN A 299 8.41 1.23 3.67
C GLN A 299 8.80 2.12 4.86
N GLU A 300 9.43 3.25 4.58
CA GLU A 300 9.49 4.40 5.48
C GLU A 300 8.43 5.43 5.07
N GLY A 301 7.82 6.08 6.06
CA GLY A 301 6.92 7.18 5.82
C GLY A 301 7.05 8.27 6.86
N VAL A 302 6.57 9.45 6.52
CA VAL A 302 6.35 10.55 7.47
C VAL A 302 5.26 10.10 8.44
N VAL A 303 5.53 10.21 9.74
CA VAL A 303 4.56 10.00 10.81
C VAL A 303 4.76 11.10 11.83
N ARG A 304 3.85 12.07 11.83
CA ARG A 304 3.95 13.26 12.67
C ARG A 304 2.66 13.53 13.42
N THR A 305 2.83 13.98 14.65
CA THR A 305 1.82 14.51 15.55
C THR A 305 1.66 16.02 15.40
N ASP A 306 0.51 16.52 15.82
CA ASP A 306 0.24 17.96 15.84
C ASP A 306 0.95 18.62 17.03
N HIS A 307 2.20 19.07 16.81
CA HIS A 307 3.05 19.71 17.83
C HIS A 307 3.10 21.24 17.68
N ARG A 308 1.96 21.90 17.42
CA ARG A 308 1.94 23.36 17.26
C ARG A 308 2.46 24.17 18.47
N ASP A 309 2.72 23.54 19.63
CA ASP A 309 3.10 24.22 20.87
C ASP A 309 4.44 23.81 21.50
N VAL A 310 5.34 23.09 20.81
CA VAL A 310 6.66 22.71 21.41
C VAL A 310 7.81 23.49 20.75
N PRO A 311 8.50 24.38 21.48
CA PRO A 311 9.68 25.09 20.98
C PRO A 311 10.77 24.09 20.58
N VAL A 312 11.30 24.22 19.36
CA VAL A 312 12.44 23.41 18.91
C VAL A 312 13.73 24.05 19.43
N GLU A 313 14.43 23.38 20.34
CA GLU A 313 15.80 23.77 20.70
C GLU A 313 16.72 23.55 19.49
N SER A 314 17.18 24.65 18.90
CA SER A 314 18.07 24.62 17.75
C SER A 314 19.48 24.17 18.18
N THR A 315 19.81 22.90 18.01
CA THR A 315 21.20 22.44 18.05
C THR A 315 21.83 22.64 16.67
N LYS A 316 22.62 23.71 16.52
CA LYS A 316 23.45 23.92 15.33
C LYS A 316 24.62 22.93 15.35
N GLY A 317 24.41 21.74 14.79
CA GLY A 317 25.51 20.88 14.35
C GLY A 317 26.06 21.40 13.02
N LYS A 318 27.32 21.84 13.01
CA LYS A 318 28.05 22.08 11.76
C LYS A 318 28.43 20.72 11.17
N LEU A 319 28.15 20.54 9.87
CA LEU A 319 28.86 19.59 9.03
C LEU A 319 30.18 20.24 8.58
#